data_AF-A0A7S1TDT2-F1
#
_entry.id   AF-A0A7S1TDT2-F1
#
_cell.length_a   1.000
_cell.length_b   1.000
_cell.length_c   1.000
_cell.angle_alpha   90.00
_cell.angle_beta   90.00
_cell.angle_gamma   90.00
#
_symmetry.space_group_name_H-M   'P 1'
#
loop_
_entity.id
_entity.type
_entity.pdbx_description
1 polymer ?
#
loop_
_entity_poly.entity_id
_entity_poly.type
_entity_poly.pdbx_seq_one_letter_code
_entity_poly.pdbx_strand_id
1 'polypeptide(L)'
;MDRFLAKNRVAASRARSEVVNLRQRLATCSSELLKIYDFVDREKILLEKSPSETDWIDSAYARVLRRLEVASPPQGFDRNAMEQASHLLREMQKAEASEVLALQAAIDELLAREAEAYNEIDGKESYFLFGVFVHDGEPAGGHYIAFIKNLGDDQWTKFSDLNALTLSTEEVSRASFGGTSKASAYSLLYLRNDEIQNRVTDVGDEARSLLPTRIVRDVEAKNKRFTEDLEDAWEKPDQHESIAP
;
A
#
# COMPACT_ATOMS: atom_id res chain seq x y z
N MET A 1 -13.45 11.66 -8.97
CA MET A 1 -14.77 11.37 -8.36
C MET A 1 -15.87 11.13 -9.40
N ASP A 2 -15.57 11.28 -10.70
CA ASP A 2 -16.54 11.24 -11.79
C ASP A 2 -17.44 9.99 -11.82
N ARG A 3 -16.88 8.81 -11.55
CA ARG A 3 -17.63 7.55 -11.54
C ARG A 3 -18.75 7.46 -10.50
N PHE A 4 -18.78 8.38 -9.53
CA PHE A 4 -19.82 8.44 -8.49
C PHE A 4 -20.88 9.52 -8.77
N LEU A 5 -20.71 10.33 -9.81
CA LEU A 5 -21.66 11.39 -10.15
C LEU A 5 -22.86 10.83 -10.93
N ALA A 6 -24.05 11.35 -10.63
CA ALA A 6 -25.29 10.94 -11.27
C ALA A 6 -25.23 11.07 -12.82
N LYS A 7 -24.54 12.09 -13.33
CA LYS A 7 -24.32 12.32 -14.77
C LYS A 7 -23.63 11.15 -15.48
N ASN A 8 -22.80 10.39 -14.76
CA ASN A 8 -22.02 9.27 -15.30
C ASN A 8 -22.61 7.89 -14.92
N ARG A 9 -23.82 7.83 -14.35
CA ARG A 9 -24.41 6.61 -13.78
C ARG A 9 -24.39 5.42 -14.74
N VAL A 10 -24.74 5.64 -16.01
CA VAL A 10 -24.85 4.57 -17.03
C VAL A 10 -23.47 4.00 -17.36
N ALA A 11 -22.50 4.88 -17.67
CA ALA A 11 -21.12 4.48 -17.96
C ALA A 11 -20.49 3.77 -16.75
N ALA A 12 -20.64 4.34 -15.55
CA ALA A 12 -20.12 3.74 -14.32
C ALA A 12 -20.77 2.38 -14.01
N SER A 13 -22.06 2.19 -14.35
CA SER A 13 -22.71 0.89 -14.19
C SER A 13 -22.14 -0.16 -15.14
N ARG A 14 -21.85 0.21 -16.39
CA ARG A 14 -21.21 -0.69 -17.37
C ARG A 14 -19.83 -1.10 -16.90
N ALA A 15 -19.00 -0.13 -16.50
CA ALA A 15 -17.66 -0.38 -15.96
C ALA A 15 -17.71 -1.28 -14.72
N ARG A 16 -18.65 -1.05 -13.79
CA ARG A 16 -18.85 -1.93 -12.62
C ARG A 16 -19.16 -3.37 -13.02
N SER A 17 -20.05 -3.58 -13.99
CA SER A 17 -20.37 -4.92 -14.49
C SER A 17 -19.15 -5.60 -15.13
N GLU A 18 -18.33 -4.85 -15.87
CA GLU A 18 -17.08 -5.37 -16.43
C GLU A 18 -16.10 -5.77 -15.32
N VAL A 19 -15.86 -4.90 -14.33
CA VAL A 19 -14.97 -5.21 -13.19
C VAL A 19 -15.41 -6.47 -12.44
N VAL A 20 -16.72 -6.67 -12.23
CA VAL A 20 -17.24 -7.91 -11.61
C VAL A 20 -16.87 -9.14 -12.45
N ASN A 21 -17.01 -9.06 -13.77
CA ASN A 21 -16.63 -10.17 -14.67
C ASN A 21 -15.12 -10.43 -14.65
N LEU A 22 -14.30 -9.36 -14.70
CA LEU A 22 -12.85 -9.46 -14.63
C LEU A 22 -12.39 -10.14 -13.33
N ARG A 23 -12.94 -9.72 -12.19
CA ARG A 23 -12.64 -10.33 -10.88
C ARG A 23 -13.04 -11.79 -10.80
N GLN A 24 -14.15 -12.18 -11.40
CA GLN A 24 -14.56 -13.58 -11.46
C GLN A 24 -13.56 -14.44 -12.26
N ARG A 25 -13.10 -13.91 -13.41
CA ARG A 25 -12.07 -14.56 -14.22
C ARG A 25 -10.74 -14.63 -13.48
N LEU A 26 -10.35 -13.55 -12.81
CA LEU A 26 -9.13 -13.50 -12.00
C LEU A 26 -9.16 -14.55 -10.89
N ALA A 27 -10.27 -14.65 -10.15
CA ALA A 27 -10.44 -15.67 -9.12
C ALA A 27 -10.31 -17.10 -9.69
N THR A 28 -10.81 -17.33 -10.91
CA THR A 28 -10.68 -18.62 -11.60
C THR A 28 -9.22 -18.91 -11.94
N CYS A 29 -8.54 -17.98 -12.63
CA CYS A 29 -7.12 -18.14 -12.99
C CYS A 29 -6.22 -18.29 -11.77
N SER A 30 -6.43 -17.50 -10.71
CA SER A 30 -5.69 -17.62 -9.45
C SER A 30 -5.95 -18.96 -8.76
N SER A 31 -7.18 -19.48 -8.80
CA SER A 31 -7.49 -20.80 -8.25
C SER A 31 -6.81 -21.92 -9.02
N GLU A 32 -6.77 -21.88 -10.35
CA GLU A 32 -6.05 -22.88 -11.15
C GLU A 32 -4.55 -22.82 -10.89
N LEU A 33 -3.99 -21.61 -10.83
CA LEU A 33 -2.57 -21.42 -10.52
C LEU A 33 -2.21 -21.96 -9.13
N LEU A 34 -3.07 -21.74 -8.13
CA LEU A 34 -2.88 -22.27 -6.78
C LEU A 34 -2.92 -23.79 -6.74
N LYS A 35 -3.78 -24.45 -7.52
CA LYS A 35 -3.79 -25.93 -7.61
C LYS A 35 -2.46 -26.48 -8.12
N ILE A 36 -1.84 -25.80 -9.09
CA ILE A 36 -0.53 -26.18 -9.62
C ILE A 36 0.55 -25.98 -8.53
N TYR A 37 0.55 -24.84 -7.84
CA TYR A 37 1.50 -24.61 -6.73
C TYR A 37 1.33 -25.59 -5.57
N ASP A 38 0.10 -25.87 -5.15
CA ASP A 38 -0.19 -26.84 -4.08
C ASP A 38 0.27 -28.25 -4.47
N PHE A 39 0.10 -28.64 -5.73
CA PHE A 39 0.63 -29.91 -6.24
C PHE A 39 2.15 -29.93 -6.18
N VAL A 40 2.81 -28.89 -6.68
CA VAL A 40 4.27 -28.75 -6.70
C VAL A 40 4.86 -28.75 -5.27
N ASP A 41 4.23 -28.08 -4.32
CA ASP A 41 4.71 -27.97 -2.93
C ASP A 41 4.47 -29.25 -2.13
N ARG A 42 3.26 -29.83 -2.19
CA ARG A 42 2.96 -31.15 -1.57
C ARG A 42 3.87 -32.23 -2.12
N GLU A 43 4.16 -32.18 -3.42
CA GLU A 43 5.04 -33.14 -4.07
C GLU A 43 6.52 -32.69 -4.11
N LYS A 44 6.95 -31.63 -3.42
CA LYS A 44 8.35 -31.15 -3.41
C LYS A 44 9.01 -31.20 -4.81
N ILE A 45 8.25 -30.87 -5.85
CA ILE A 45 8.71 -30.92 -7.24
C ILE A 45 9.52 -29.65 -7.44
N LEU A 46 10.83 -29.72 -7.16
CA LEU A 46 11.74 -28.60 -7.34
C LEU A 46 11.61 -28.00 -8.75
N LEU A 47 11.07 -26.78 -8.82
CA LEU A 47 11.29 -25.79 -9.88
C LEU A 47 12.72 -25.22 -9.81
N GLU A 48 13.71 -26.03 -9.41
CA GLU A 48 15.11 -25.63 -9.44
C GLU A 48 15.72 -26.02 -10.78
N LYS A 49 16.42 -25.05 -11.36
CA LYS A 49 17.15 -25.13 -12.62
C LYS A 49 17.82 -26.50 -12.80
N SER A 50 17.50 -27.18 -13.90
CA SER A 50 18.12 -28.44 -14.27
C SER A 50 19.65 -28.29 -14.35
N PRO A 51 20.43 -29.19 -13.72
CA PRO A 51 21.81 -29.46 -14.15
C PRO A 51 21.80 -30.09 -15.55
N SER A 52 22.98 -30.20 -16.17
CA SER A 52 23.21 -30.76 -17.51
C SER A 52 22.59 -32.16 -17.71
N GLU A 53 22.38 -32.55 -18.98
CA GLU A 53 21.63 -33.75 -19.40
C GLU A 53 22.06 -35.07 -18.75
N THR A 54 23.32 -35.23 -18.39
CA THR A 54 23.86 -36.44 -17.76
C THR A 54 23.61 -36.52 -16.24
N ASP A 55 23.60 -35.38 -15.53
CA ASP A 55 23.39 -35.35 -14.06
C ASP A 55 21.91 -35.45 -13.68
N TRP A 56 21.00 -35.17 -14.62
CA TRP A 56 19.56 -35.22 -14.36
C TRP A 56 19.05 -36.65 -14.15
N ILE A 57 19.57 -37.65 -14.88
CA ILE A 57 19.08 -39.03 -14.75
C ILE A 57 19.46 -39.52 -13.37
N ASP A 58 20.70 -39.28 -12.93
CA ASP A 58 21.18 -39.59 -11.59
C ASP A 58 20.46 -38.77 -10.50
N SER A 59 20.08 -37.52 -10.77
CA SER A 59 19.31 -36.67 -9.84
C SER A 59 17.83 -37.07 -9.73
N ALA A 60 17.15 -37.38 -10.84
CA ALA A 60 15.78 -37.88 -10.85
C ALA A 60 15.70 -39.28 -10.24
N TYR A 61 16.68 -40.13 -10.56
CA TYR A 61 16.92 -41.43 -9.94
C TYR A 61 17.16 -41.31 -8.43
N ALA A 62 18.05 -40.42 -8.00
CA ALA A 62 18.30 -40.15 -6.58
C ALA A 62 17.07 -39.57 -5.87
N ARG A 63 16.24 -38.76 -6.55
CA ARG A 63 15.01 -38.18 -6.00
C ARG A 63 13.91 -39.22 -5.84
N VAL A 64 13.75 -40.15 -6.78
CA VAL A 64 12.81 -41.29 -6.69
C VAL A 64 13.26 -42.27 -5.61
N LEU A 65 14.55 -42.63 -5.56
CA LEU A 65 15.10 -43.53 -4.53
C LEU A 65 15.00 -42.94 -3.12
N ARG A 66 15.24 -41.63 -2.96
CA ARG A 66 15.09 -40.92 -1.67
C ARG A 66 13.63 -40.84 -1.20
N ARG A 67 12.67 -40.94 -2.12
CA ARG A 67 11.22 -40.96 -1.84
C ARG A 67 10.66 -42.34 -1.54
N LEU A 68 11.27 -43.37 -2.11
CA LEU A 68 10.90 -44.77 -1.88
C LEU A 68 11.65 -45.39 -0.67
N GLU A 69 12.53 -44.63 0.00
CA GLU A 69 13.43 -45.10 1.06
C GLU A 69 14.30 -46.32 0.67
N VAL A 70 14.57 -46.50 -0.64
CA VAL A 70 15.36 -47.64 -1.13
C VAL A 70 16.77 -47.18 -1.50
N ALA A 71 17.78 -47.79 -0.89
CA ALA A 71 19.19 -47.45 -1.09
C ALA A 71 19.79 -47.93 -2.44
N SER A 72 19.02 -48.66 -3.26
CA SER A 72 19.45 -49.25 -4.53
C SER A 72 18.24 -49.55 -5.42
N PRO A 73 18.39 -49.58 -6.76
CA PRO A 73 17.26 -49.79 -7.65
C PRO A 73 16.66 -51.19 -7.41
N PRO A 74 15.33 -51.37 -7.51
CA PRO A 74 14.69 -52.67 -7.36
C PRO A 74 15.29 -53.71 -8.31
N GLN A 75 15.36 -54.98 -7.89
CA GLN A 75 15.80 -56.07 -8.78
C GLN A 75 14.86 -56.16 -10.00
N GLY A 76 15.43 -56.19 -11.23
CA GLY A 76 14.67 -56.16 -12.49
C GLY A 76 14.67 -54.79 -13.20
N PHE A 77 15.55 -53.88 -12.82
CA PHE A 77 15.70 -52.53 -13.38
C PHE A 77 15.94 -52.53 -14.90
N ASP A 78 14.96 -52.02 -15.66
CA ASP A 78 15.09 -51.72 -17.09
C ASP A 78 15.43 -50.24 -17.29
N ARG A 79 16.64 -49.97 -17.81
CA ARG A 79 17.13 -48.62 -18.10
C ARG A 79 16.25 -47.93 -19.16
N ASN A 80 15.75 -48.64 -20.16
CA ASN A 80 14.95 -48.06 -21.24
C ASN A 80 13.58 -47.59 -20.71
N ALA A 81 12.94 -48.37 -19.85
CA ALA A 81 11.70 -47.95 -19.17
C ALA A 81 11.90 -46.68 -18.32
N MET A 82 13.06 -46.55 -17.64
CA MET A 82 13.38 -45.34 -16.88
C MET A 82 13.64 -44.14 -17.80
N GLU A 83 14.37 -44.32 -18.90
CA GLU A 83 14.59 -43.25 -19.89
C GLU A 83 13.25 -42.74 -20.46
N GLN A 84 12.32 -43.65 -20.80
CA GLN A 84 10.97 -43.30 -21.26
C GLN A 84 10.15 -42.55 -20.20
N ALA A 85 10.15 -43.03 -18.95
CA ALA A 85 9.47 -42.35 -17.85
C ALA A 85 10.06 -40.95 -17.58
N SER A 86 11.38 -40.85 -17.67
CA SER A 86 12.12 -39.60 -17.49
C SER A 86 11.78 -38.57 -18.60
N HIS A 87 11.65 -39.03 -19.84
CA HIS A 87 11.22 -38.22 -20.98
C HIS A 87 9.79 -37.72 -20.76
N LEU A 88 8.86 -38.60 -20.36
CA LEU A 88 7.47 -38.23 -20.09
C LEU A 88 7.36 -37.17 -18.99
N LEU A 89 8.09 -37.34 -17.87
CA LEU A 89 8.10 -36.38 -16.77
C LEU A 89 8.64 -35.01 -17.20
N ARG A 90 9.65 -34.96 -18.06
CA ARG A 90 10.16 -33.70 -18.62
C ARG A 90 9.12 -33.00 -19.48
N GLU A 91 8.42 -33.74 -20.33
CA GLU A 91 7.36 -33.16 -21.17
C GLU A 91 6.18 -32.66 -20.32
N MET A 92 5.79 -33.40 -19.27
CA MET A 92 4.81 -32.93 -18.29
C MET A 92 5.27 -31.66 -17.57
N GLN A 93 6.53 -31.63 -17.09
CA GLN A 93 7.09 -30.45 -16.41
C GLN A 93 7.12 -29.23 -17.34
N LYS A 94 7.46 -29.41 -18.62
CA LYS A 94 7.43 -28.33 -19.61
C LYS A 94 6.00 -27.83 -19.85
N ALA A 95 5.04 -28.75 -19.97
CA ALA A 95 3.63 -28.41 -20.16
C ALA A 95 3.08 -27.61 -18.96
N GLU A 96 3.34 -28.08 -17.74
CA GLU A 96 2.95 -27.38 -16.48
C GLU A 96 3.62 -26.01 -16.37
N ALA A 97 4.92 -25.91 -16.66
CA ALA A 97 5.63 -24.63 -16.64
C ALA A 97 5.05 -23.64 -17.67
N SER A 98 4.69 -24.12 -18.86
CA SER A 98 4.02 -23.31 -19.88
C SER A 98 2.62 -22.86 -19.44
N GLU A 99 1.88 -23.71 -18.74
CA GLU A 99 0.56 -23.40 -18.20
C GLU A 99 0.64 -22.34 -17.09
N VAL A 100 1.59 -22.47 -16.16
CA VAL A 100 1.86 -21.46 -15.12
C VAL A 100 2.15 -20.10 -15.73
N LEU A 101 3.04 -20.05 -16.74
CA LEU A 101 3.36 -18.79 -17.43
C LEU A 101 2.13 -18.19 -18.13
N ALA A 102 1.29 -19.02 -18.75
CA ALA A 102 0.07 -18.57 -19.40
C ALA A 102 -0.95 -18.03 -18.39
N LEU A 103 -1.12 -18.70 -17.24
CA LEU A 103 -2.01 -18.24 -16.16
C LEU A 103 -1.52 -16.94 -15.54
N GLN A 104 -0.21 -16.80 -15.31
CA GLN A 104 0.39 -15.55 -14.81
C GLN A 104 0.15 -14.41 -15.80
N ALA A 105 0.43 -14.60 -17.08
CA ALA A 105 0.18 -13.60 -18.11
C ALA A 105 -1.31 -13.22 -18.20
N ALA A 106 -2.22 -14.19 -18.09
CA ALA A 106 -3.65 -13.93 -18.08
C ALA A 106 -4.09 -13.13 -16.84
N ILE A 107 -3.52 -13.41 -15.66
CA ILE A 107 -3.78 -12.65 -14.43
C ILE A 107 -3.30 -11.21 -14.60
N ASP A 108 -2.09 -11.00 -15.12
CA ASP A 108 -1.52 -9.67 -15.34
C ASP A 108 -2.37 -8.85 -16.32
N GLU A 109 -2.84 -9.47 -17.42
CA GLU A 109 -3.74 -8.83 -18.37
C GLU A 109 -5.07 -8.44 -17.72
N LEU A 110 -5.67 -9.32 -16.91
CA LEU A 110 -6.92 -9.06 -16.20
C LEU A 110 -6.77 -7.91 -15.19
N LEU A 111 -5.65 -7.89 -14.45
CA LEU A 111 -5.34 -6.81 -13.51
C LEU A 111 -5.16 -5.47 -14.23
N ALA A 112 -4.44 -5.45 -15.36
CA ALA A 112 -4.28 -4.26 -16.18
C ALA A 112 -5.63 -3.73 -16.68
N ARG A 113 -6.48 -4.63 -17.21
CA ARG A 113 -7.83 -4.25 -17.66
C ARG A 113 -8.72 -3.75 -16.53
N GLU A 114 -8.63 -4.34 -15.33
CA GLU A 114 -9.38 -3.86 -14.17
C GLU A 114 -8.93 -2.45 -13.76
N ALA A 115 -7.62 -2.19 -13.79
CA ALA A 115 -7.06 -0.86 -13.48
C ALA A 115 -7.55 0.22 -14.45
N GLU A 116 -7.76 -0.13 -15.72
CA GLU A 116 -8.19 0.80 -16.78
C GLU A 116 -9.71 0.92 -16.92
N ALA A 117 -10.50 0.07 -16.26
CA ALA A 117 -11.95 -0.03 -16.46
C ALA A 117 -12.74 1.27 -16.23
N TYR A 118 -12.18 2.24 -15.49
CA TYR A 118 -12.81 3.52 -15.20
C TYR A 118 -12.15 4.72 -15.90
N ASN A 119 -11.09 4.51 -16.70
CA ASN A 119 -10.31 5.60 -17.30
C ASN A 119 -11.13 6.49 -18.25
N GLU A 120 -12.15 5.94 -18.91
CA GLU A 120 -13.03 6.73 -19.79
C GLU A 120 -13.96 7.68 -19.01
N ILE A 121 -14.16 7.43 -17.72
CA ILE A 121 -15.11 8.15 -16.87
C ILE A 121 -14.37 9.13 -15.96
N ASP A 122 -13.29 8.66 -15.34
CA ASP A 122 -12.49 9.45 -14.40
C ASP A 122 -11.60 10.46 -15.14
N GLY A 123 -11.40 11.63 -14.52
CA GLY A 123 -10.42 12.62 -15.00
C GLY A 123 -10.95 14.03 -15.19
N LYS A 124 -12.24 14.29 -14.98
CA LYS A 124 -12.80 15.65 -15.03
C LYS A 124 -12.88 16.29 -13.64
N GLU A 125 -13.23 15.51 -12.63
CA GLU A 125 -13.46 16.00 -11.26
C GLU A 125 -12.33 15.50 -10.35
N SER A 126 -11.34 16.38 -10.18
CA SER A 126 -10.12 16.12 -9.42
C SER A 126 -10.16 16.76 -8.03
N TYR A 127 -9.64 16.03 -7.05
CA TYR A 127 -9.66 16.41 -5.64
C TYR A 127 -8.27 16.24 -5.03
N PHE A 128 -7.87 17.19 -4.22
CA PHE A 128 -6.63 17.19 -3.47
C PHE A 128 -6.90 16.62 -2.08
N LEU A 129 -6.13 15.60 -1.68
CA LEU A 129 -6.14 15.13 -0.31
C LEU A 129 -5.44 16.17 0.55
N PHE A 130 -6.23 16.91 1.33
CA PHE A 130 -5.75 18.03 2.13
C PHE A 130 -5.43 17.62 3.56
N GLY A 131 -6.23 16.73 4.14
CA GLY A 131 -6.08 16.33 5.53
C GLY A 131 -6.34 14.85 5.76
N VAL A 132 -5.55 14.24 6.63
CA VAL A 132 -5.74 12.86 7.10
C VAL A 132 -5.77 12.89 8.62
N PHE A 133 -6.87 12.44 9.21
CA PHE A 133 -7.04 12.39 10.66
C PHE A 133 -6.92 10.94 11.12
N VAL A 134 -5.98 10.72 12.02
CA VAL A 134 -5.60 9.40 12.52
C VAL A 134 -5.93 9.32 14.00
N HIS A 135 -6.48 8.17 14.38
CA HIS A 135 -6.63 7.78 15.76
C HIS A 135 -5.64 6.66 16.05
N ASP A 136 -4.80 6.86 17.06
CA ASP A 136 -3.82 5.88 17.54
C ASP A 136 -4.19 5.40 18.94
N GLY A 137 -4.79 4.21 19.03
CA GLY A 137 -5.20 3.64 20.30
C GLY A 137 -6.40 2.72 20.21
N GLU A 138 -7.04 2.53 21.37
CA GLU A 138 -8.21 1.66 21.51
C GLU A 138 -9.51 2.46 21.36
N PRO A 139 -10.65 1.84 21.02
CA PRO A 139 -11.91 2.56 20.87
C PRO A 139 -12.34 3.34 22.13
N ALA A 140 -11.93 2.87 23.31
CA ALA A 140 -12.23 3.52 24.60
C ALA A 140 -11.30 4.70 24.92
N GLY A 141 -10.18 4.83 24.20
CA GLY A 141 -9.18 5.86 24.46
C GLY A 141 -7.97 5.73 23.53
N GLY A 142 -7.52 6.87 23.02
CA GLY A 142 -6.36 6.95 22.14
C GLY A 142 -5.98 8.38 21.84
N HIS A 143 -4.98 8.53 20.99
CA HIS A 143 -4.39 9.80 20.63
C HIS A 143 -4.84 10.24 19.24
N TYR A 144 -5.24 11.50 19.09
CA TYR A 144 -5.73 12.04 17.85
C TYR A 144 -4.67 12.90 17.18
N ILE A 145 -4.35 12.57 15.94
CA ILE A 145 -3.30 13.22 15.16
C ILE A 145 -3.93 13.71 13.86
N ALA A 146 -3.57 14.91 13.44
CA ALA A 146 -3.93 15.45 12.13
C ALA A 146 -2.68 15.58 11.27
N PHE A 147 -2.71 15.02 10.07
CA PHE A 147 -1.74 15.29 9.01
C PHE A 147 -2.40 16.25 8.03
N ILE A 148 -1.84 17.44 7.87
CA ILE A 148 -2.35 18.44 6.91
C ILE A 148 -1.29 18.64 5.84
N LYS A 149 -1.71 18.55 4.58
CA LYS A 149 -0.85 18.78 3.43
C LYS A 149 -0.83 20.26 3.10
N ASN A 150 0.36 20.81 2.90
CA ASN A 150 0.46 22.17 2.40
C ASN A 150 -0.10 22.23 0.97
N LEU A 151 -0.69 23.38 0.60
CA LEU A 151 -1.25 23.58 -0.74
C LEU A 151 -0.20 24.09 -1.73
N GLY A 152 0.90 24.68 -1.23
CA GLY A 152 1.99 25.24 -2.05
C GLY A 152 3.18 24.29 -2.28
N ASP A 153 3.31 23.24 -1.47
CA ASP A 153 4.36 22.23 -1.59
C ASP A 153 3.79 20.84 -1.32
N ASP A 154 4.49 19.79 -1.75
CA ASP A 154 4.05 18.40 -1.54
C ASP A 154 4.36 17.89 -0.12
N GLN A 155 4.58 18.79 0.85
CA GLN A 155 4.93 18.44 2.23
C GLN A 155 3.70 18.29 3.12
N TRP A 156 3.85 17.42 4.11
CA TRP A 156 2.86 17.19 5.14
C TRP A 156 3.33 17.73 6.47
N THR A 157 2.42 18.28 7.26
CA THR A 157 2.68 18.61 8.66
C THR A 157 1.80 17.75 9.56
N LYS A 158 2.44 17.00 10.46
CA LYS A 158 1.81 16.30 11.56
C LYS A 158 1.58 17.28 12.71
N PHE A 159 0.31 17.48 13.06
CA PHE A 159 -0.12 18.18 14.26
C PHE A 159 -0.52 17.16 15.33
N SER A 160 0.20 17.17 16.44
CA SER A 160 0.00 16.30 17.59
C SER A 160 0.15 17.13 18.87
N ASP A 161 -0.98 17.60 19.40
CA ASP A 161 -1.05 18.54 20.51
C ASP A 161 -0.19 19.79 20.29
N LEU A 162 0.90 19.93 21.06
CA LEU A 162 1.85 21.04 21.00
C LEU A 162 2.92 20.86 19.91
N ASN A 163 3.02 19.68 19.30
CA ASN A 163 4.07 19.35 18.35
C ASN A 163 3.57 19.46 16.91
N ALA A 164 4.33 20.19 16.09
CA ALA A 164 4.18 20.25 14.65
C ALA A 164 5.47 19.73 13.99
N LEU A 165 5.35 18.70 13.14
CA LEU A 165 6.50 18.07 12.47
C LEU A 165 6.21 17.88 10.99
N THR A 166 7.15 18.26 10.13
CA THR A 166 7.06 17.99 8.70
C THR A 166 7.40 16.53 8.42
N LEU A 167 6.64 15.88 7.53
CA LEU A 167 6.77 14.48 7.15
C LEU A 167 6.64 14.30 5.63
N SER A 168 7.14 13.17 5.14
CA SER A 168 6.94 12.74 3.75
C SER A 168 5.56 12.08 3.56
N THR A 169 5.12 11.98 2.31
CA THR A 169 3.88 11.29 1.94
C THR A 169 3.92 9.81 2.35
N GLU A 170 5.07 9.15 2.28
CA GLU A 170 5.27 7.74 2.68
C GLU A 170 5.08 7.56 4.19
N GLU A 171 5.59 8.50 4.99
CA GLU A 171 5.44 8.48 6.44
C GLU A 171 3.99 8.65 6.86
N VAL A 172 3.28 9.62 6.26
CA VAL A 172 1.84 9.82 6.48
C VAL A 172 1.05 8.57 6.06
N SER A 173 1.36 8.01 4.90
CA SER A 173 0.69 6.80 4.39
C SER A 173 0.84 5.62 5.35
N ARG A 174 2.06 5.36 5.82
CA ARG A 174 2.33 4.29 6.80
C ARG A 174 1.60 4.50 8.13
N ALA A 175 1.51 5.75 8.60
CA ALA A 175 0.79 6.07 9.84
C ALA A 175 -0.74 6.02 9.67
N SER A 176 -1.25 6.05 8.43
CA SER A 176 -2.68 6.23 8.13
C SER A 176 -3.39 4.97 7.66
N PHE A 177 -2.73 4.07 6.91
CA PHE A 177 -3.38 2.89 6.32
C PHE A 177 -3.87 1.88 7.36
N GLY A 178 -3.23 1.81 8.53
CA GLY A 178 -3.51 0.80 9.54
C GLY A 178 -2.91 -0.58 9.23
N GLY A 179 -3.12 -1.52 10.15
CA GLY A 179 -2.69 -2.92 10.03
C GLY A 179 -1.36 -3.26 10.70
N THR A 180 -0.45 -2.30 10.89
CA THR A 180 0.84 -2.51 11.55
C THR A 180 0.91 -1.98 12.98
N SER A 181 0.05 -1.02 13.33
CA SER A 181 -0.06 -0.44 14.67
C SER A 181 -1.52 -0.28 15.07
N LYS A 182 -1.77 0.26 16.27
CA LYS A 182 -3.11 0.68 16.72
C LYS A 182 -3.58 1.98 16.04
N ALA A 183 -2.77 2.56 15.15
CA ALA A 183 -3.08 3.76 14.41
C ALA A 183 -3.81 3.46 13.09
N SER A 184 -4.89 4.18 12.83
CA SER A 184 -5.56 4.16 11.53
C SER A 184 -6.27 5.48 11.24
N ALA A 185 -6.33 5.86 9.96
CA ALA A 185 -7.10 7.02 9.53
C ALA A 185 -8.59 6.75 9.71
N TYR A 186 -9.27 7.66 10.42
CA TYR A 186 -10.73 7.60 10.61
C TYR A 186 -11.45 8.66 9.78
N SER A 187 -10.75 9.69 9.30
CA SER A 187 -11.31 10.73 8.45
C SER A 187 -10.30 11.22 7.42
N LEU A 188 -10.77 11.40 6.18
CA LEU A 188 -10.00 11.94 5.07
C LEU A 188 -10.72 13.18 4.55
N LEU A 189 -10.00 14.29 4.50
CA LEU A 189 -10.49 15.57 4.01
C LEU A 189 -9.93 15.84 2.64
N TYR A 190 -10.83 15.91 1.65
CA TYR A 190 -10.51 16.24 0.27
C TYR A 190 -11.08 17.61 -0.09
N LEU A 191 -10.30 18.39 -0.84
CA LEU A 191 -10.72 19.67 -1.42
C LEU A 191 -10.85 19.51 -2.93
N ARG A 192 -11.81 20.20 -3.56
CA ARG A 192 -11.96 20.19 -5.01
C ARG A 192 -10.87 21.08 -5.64
N ASN A 193 -10.18 20.61 -6.67
CA ASN A 193 -9.00 21.29 -7.21
C ASN A 193 -9.31 22.67 -7.81
N ASP A 194 -10.44 22.81 -8.49
CA ASP A 194 -10.94 24.10 -9.00
C ASP A 194 -11.22 25.10 -7.86
N GLU A 195 -11.67 24.64 -6.69
CA GLU A 195 -11.89 25.52 -5.53
C GLU A 195 -10.57 25.98 -4.91
N ILE A 196 -9.56 25.11 -4.87
CA ILE A 196 -8.22 25.49 -4.40
C ILE A 196 -7.66 26.61 -5.28
N GLN A 197 -7.62 26.38 -6.60
CA GLN A 197 -7.07 27.34 -7.56
C GLN A 197 -7.77 28.71 -7.53
N ASN A 198 -9.07 28.73 -7.25
CA ASN A 198 -9.87 29.95 -7.29
C ASN A 198 -10.01 30.66 -5.94
N ARG A 199 -9.75 29.99 -4.80
CA ARG A 199 -10.10 30.51 -3.47
C ARG A 199 -8.96 30.53 -2.47
N VAL A 200 -7.86 29.84 -2.74
CA VAL A 200 -6.71 29.82 -1.83
C VAL A 200 -5.65 30.76 -2.38
N THR A 201 -5.34 31.78 -1.60
CA THR A 201 -4.23 32.70 -1.86
C THR A 201 -3.24 32.55 -0.72
N ASP A 202 -1.96 32.40 -1.04
CA ASP A 202 -0.93 32.57 -0.03
C ASP A 202 -0.89 34.05 0.35
N VAL A 203 -1.25 34.31 1.60
CA VAL A 203 -1.35 35.66 2.17
C VAL A 203 -0.06 36.07 2.88
N GLY A 204 0.90 35.16 3.10
CA GLY A 204 2.18 35.44 3.75
C GLY A 204 2.11 36.49 4.87
N ASP A 205 2.95 37.52 4.77
CA ASP A 205 2.98 38.65 5.71
C ASP A 205 1.77 39.59 5.57
N GLU A 206 1.05 39.55 4.44
CA GLU A 206 -0.17 40.33 4.23
C GLU A 206 -1.35 39.81 5.07
N ALA A 207 -1.26 38.60 5.63
CA ALA A 207 -2.27 38.02 6.52
C ALA A 207 -2.68 38.98 7.64
N ARG A 208 -1.72 39.74 8.18
CA ARG A 208 -1.96 40.75 9.21
C ARG A 208 -2.96 41.83 8.78
N SER A 209 -2.92 42.24 7.52
CA SER A 209 -3.80 43.28 6.96
C SER A 209 -5.24 42.79 6.77
N LEU A 210 -5.42 41.47 6.64
CA LEU A 210 -6.72 40.82 6.47
C LEU A 210 -7.44 40.59 7.81
N LEU A 211 -6.73 40.66 8.93
CA LEU A 211 -7.30 40.45 10.26
C LEU A 211 -7.99 41.72 10.78
N PRO A 212 -9.15 41.59 11.46
CA PRO A 212 -9.79 42.72 12.13
C PRO A 212 -8.85 43.38 13.15
N THR A 213 -8.88 44.72 13.23
CA THR A 213 -7.97 45.51 14.10
C THR A 213 -7.98 45.05 15.55
N ARG A 214 -9.13 44.59 16.05
CA ARG A 214 -9.25 44.04 17.42
C ARG A 214 -8.36 42.79 17.60
N ILE A 215 -8.41 41.85 16.66
CA ILE A 215 -7.65 40.60 16.72
C ILE A 215 -6.15 40.90 16.65
N VAL A 216 -5.74 41.82 15.78
CA VAL A 216 -4.34 42.25 15.67
C VAL A 216 -3.83 42.76 17.02
N ARG A 217 -4.58 43.66 17.68
CA ARG A 217 -4.22 44.18 19.01
C ARG A 217 -4.12 43.08 20.06
N ASP A 218 -5.07 42.15 20.07
CA ASP A 218 -5.09 41.04 21.04
C ASP A 218 -3.87 40.10 20.86
N VAL A 219 -3.49 39.80 19.61
CA VAL A 219 -2.30 39.00 19.28
C VAL A 219 -1.02 39.72 19.69
N GLU A 220 -0.89 41.01 19.38
CA GLU A 220 0.30 41.81 19.74
C GLU A 220 0.49 41.92 21.24
N ALA A 221 -0.59 42.13 22.00
CA ALA A 221 -0.53 42.18 23.45
C ALA A 221 -0.08 40.83 24.05
N LYS A 222 -0.55 39.70 23.50
CA LYS A 222 -0.12 38.37 23.91
C LYS A 222 1.35 38.09 23.55
N ASN A 223 1.78 38.48 22.35
CA ASN A 223 3.17 38.31 21.93
C ASN A 223 4.12 39.14 22.81
N LYS A 224 3.76 40.40 23.12
CA LYS A 224 4.52 41.26 24.04
C LYS A 224 4.68 40.61 25.41
N ARG A 225 3.57 40.12 25.98
CA ARG A 225 3.59 39.42 27.27
C ARG A 225 4.45 38.15 27.22
N PHE A 226 4.37 37.37 26.14
CA PHE A 226 5.22 36.19 25.97
C PHE A 226 6.71 36.54 25.92
N THR A 227 7.08 37.63 25.25
CA THR A 227 8.47 38.12 25.24
C THR A 227 8.93 38.58 26.62
N GLU A 228 8.09 39.29 27.37
CA GLU A 228 8.38 39.69 28.75
C GLU A 228 8.54 38.46 29.66
N ASP A 229 7.62 37.48 29.57
CA ASP A 229 7.70 36.22 30.33
C ASP A 229 9.00 35.43 30.00
N LEU A 230 9.45 35.46 28.74
CA LEU A 230 10.73 34.85 28.32
C LEU A 230 11.93 35.59 28.92
N GLU A 231 11.95 36.92 28.89
CA GLU A 231 13.02 37.73 29.47
C GLU A 231 13.11 37.52 30.98
N ASP A 232 11.98 37.54 31.70
CA ASP A 232 11.92 37.28 33.14
C ASP A 232 12.42 35.87 33.51
N ALA A 233 12.01 34.85 32.73
CA ALA A 233 12.47 33.47 32.93
C ALA A 233 13.98 33.30 32.64
N TRP A 234 14.54 34.09 31.74
CA TRP A 234 15.96 34.05 31.38
C TRP A 234 16.85 34.86 32.35
N GLU A 235 16.32 35.95 32.92
CA GLU A 235 17.04 36.81 33.87
C GLU A 235 17.02 36.28 35.31
N LYS A 236 16.06 35.41 35.68
CA LYS A 236 15.94 34.84 37.03
C LYS A 236 15.79 33.31 37.04
N PRO A 237 16.79 32.55 36.54
CA PRO A 237 16.70 31.09 36.45
C PRO A 237 16.58 30.41 37.84
N ASP A 238 17.17 30.98 38.89
CA ASP A 238 17.31 30.29 40.19
C ASP A 238 16.11 30.43 41.14
N GLN A 239 15.04 31.17 40.79
CA GLN A 239 13.90 31.35 41.69
C GLN A 239 12.80 30.29 41.54
N HIS A 240 12.85 29.45 40.50
CA HIS A 240 11.84 28.42 40.22
C HIS A 240 12.25 26.98 40.54
N GLU A 241 13.50 26.70 40.94
CA GLU A 241 13.93 25.35 41.38
C GLU A 241 13.56 24.99 42.83
N SER A 242 12.88 25.88 43.57
CA SER A 242 12.55 25.65 44.99
C SER A 242 11.12 25.15 45.25
N ILE A 243 10.62 24.19 44.45
CA ILE A 243 9.47 23.37 44.88
C ILE A 243 9.70 21.90 44.54
N ALA A 244 10.45 21.24 45.42
CA ALA A 244 10.29 19.82 45.77
C ALA A 244 10.41 19.75 47.31
N PRO A 245 9.56 18.96 47.99
CA PRO A 245 9.63 17.50 47.89
C PRO A 245 8.35 16.82 47.39
#